data_AF-A0A0C5G7N0-F1
#
_entry.id   AF-A0A0C5G7N0-F1
#
_cell.length_a   1.000
_cell.length_b   1.000
_cell.length_c   1.000
_cell.angle_alpha   90.00
_cell.angle_beta   90.00
_cell.angle_gamma   90.00
#
_symmetry.space_group_name_H-M   'P 1'
#
loop_
_entity.id
_entity.type
_entity.pdbx_description
1 polymer ?
#
loop_
_entity_poly.entity_id
_entity_poly.type
_entity_poly.pdbx_seq_one_letter_code
_entity_poly.pdbx_strand_id
1 'polypeptide(L)'
;MTTAPETPTAPLPPAAVDAMRRLEESLTSPEVLQAAARYKVASALTAEVGRVMSTRDLTDIEMADLLYVQDVMREAQGVLSAAGRLDLIGVAS
;
A
#
# COMPACT_ATOMS: atom_id res chain seq x y z
N MET A 1 -15.20 -0.94 47.50
CA MET A 1 -14.77 -1.18 46.11
C MET A 1 -15.95 -0.83 45.22
N THR A 2 -15.93 0.36 44.62
CA THR A 2 -17.03 0.85 43.76
C THR A 2 -16.61 0.62 42.31
N THR A 3 -17.34 -0.24 41.60
CA THR A 3 -17.19 -0.48 40.16
C THR A 3 -17.72 0.72 39.39
N ALA A 4 -16.87 1.35 38.57
CA ALA A 4 -17.29 2.42 37.67
C ALA A 4 -18.25 1.86 36.60
N PRO A 5 -19.34 2.57 36.25
CA PRO A 5 -20.25 2.11 35.22
C PRO A 5 -19.59 2.21 33.84
N GLU A 6 -19.53 1.10 33.11
CA GLU A 6 -19.15 1.07 31.70
C GLU A 6 -20.20 1.83 30.90
N THR A 7 -19.83 2.99 30.37
CA THR A 7 -20.69 3.79 29.49
C THR A 7 -20.96 2.99 28.22
N PRO A 8 -22.23 2.69 27.87
CA PRO A 8 -22.54 2.05 26.61
C PRO A 8 -22.10 2.95 25.46
N THR A 9 -21.07 2.55 24.72
CA THR A 9 -20.67 3.24 23.50
C THR A 9 -21.77 3.05 22.46
N ALA A 10 -22.62 4.07 22.32
CA ALA A 10 -23.67 4.09 21.32
C ALA A 10 -23.06 3.87 19.92
N PRO A 11 -23.72 3.13 19.01
CA PRO A 11 -23.23 2.92 17.67
C PRO A 11 -23.00 4.27 16.96
N LEU A 12 -21.88 4.37 16.25
CA LEU A 12 -21.52 5.57 15.50
C LEU A 12 -22.64 5.93 14.50
N PRO A 13 -23.12 7.19 14.49
CA PRO A 13 -24.10 7.63 13.51
C PRO A 13 -23.55 7.46 12.08
N PRO A 14 -24.36 7.04 11.09
CA PRO A 14 -23.91 6.86 9.71
C PRO A 14 -23.21 8.09 9.12
N ALA A 15 -23.72 9.29 9.45
CA ALA A 15 -23.12 10.55 9.02
C ALA A 15 -21.69 10.78 9.57
N ALA A 16 -21.39 10.27 10.77
CA ALA A 16 -20.06 10.37 11.36
C ALA A 16 -19.09 9.39 10.69
N VAL A 17 -19.56 8.19 10.32
CA VAL A 17 -18.79 7.22 9.52
C VAL A 17 -18.44 7.81 8.16
N ASP A 18 -19.41 8.43 7.48
CA ASP A 18 -19.18 9.09 6.19
C ASP A 18 -18.22 10.28 6.29
N ALA A 19 -18.29 11.05 7.38
CA ALA A 19 -17.37 12.15 7.63
C ALA A 19 -15.94 11.66 7.90
N MET A 20 -15.77 10.57 8.68
CA MET A 20 -14.47 9.93 8.88
C MET A 20 -13.89 9.39 7.59
N ARG A 21 -14.69 8.72 6.76
CA ARG A 21 -14.26 8.23 5.44
C ARG A 21 -13.81 9.35 4.52
N ARG A 22 -14.57 10.45 4.45
CA ARG A 22 -14.17 11.64 3.67
C ARG A 22 -12.92 12.30 4.23
N LEU A 23 -12.76 12.29 5.55
CA LEU A 23 -11.56 12.80 6.21
C LEU A 23 -10.34 11.92 5.86
N GLU A 24 -10.46 10.61 5.96
CA GLU A 24 -9.43 9.64 5.56
C GLU A 24 -9.07 9.77 4.07
N GLU A 25 -10.06 9.93 3.20
CA GLU A 25 -9.86 10.22 1.77
C GLU A 25 -9.12 11.54 1.57
N SER A 26 -9.50 12.61 2.30
CA SER A 26 -8.85 13.93 2.21
C SER A 26 -7.45 13.97 2.82
N LEU A 27 -7.18 13.14 3.82
CA LEU A 27 -5.90 13.00 4.49
C LEU A 27 -4.96 12.04 3.75
N THR A 28 -5.44 11.35 2.72
CA THR A 28 -4.56 10.52 1.89
C THR A 28 -3.71 11.44 1.01
N SER A 29 -2.46 11.63 1.41
CA SER A 29 -1.50 12.47 0.69
C SER A 29 -1.34 11.98 -0.77
N PRO A 30 -1.26 12.88 -1.76
CA PRO A 30 -0.98 12.53 -3.15
C PRO A 30 0.28 11.66 -3.32
N GLU A 31 1.26 11.83 -2.43
CA GLU A 31 2.48 11.03 -2.41
C GLU A 31 2.20 9.56 -2.04
N VAL A 32 1.27 9.30 -1.12
CA VAL A 32 0.85 7.95 -0.72
C VAL A 32 0.12 7.26 -1.87
N LEU A 33 -0.78 7.97 -2.55
CA LEU A 33 -1.48 7.44 -3.73
C LEU A 33 -0.50 7.14 -4.87
N GLN A 34 0.46 8.04 -5.10
CA GLN A 34 1.47 7.85 -6.13
C GLN A 34 2.39 6.67 -5.79
N ALA A 35 2.79 6.52 -4.53
CA ALA A 35 3.58 5.38 -4.08
C ALA A 35 2.81 4.06 -4.26
N ALA A 36 1.53 3.99 -3.85
CA ALA A 36 0.70 2.80 -4.05
C ALA A 36 0.56 2.44 -5.54
N ALA A 37 0.33 3.44 -6.41
CA ALA A 37 0.25 3.24 -7.85
C ALA A 37 1.58 2.72 -8.43
N ARG A 38 2.71 3.32 -8.06
CA ARG A 38 4.06 2.88 -8.49
C ARG A 38 4.35 1.46 -8.04
N TYR A 39 4.07 1.13 -6.78
CA TYR A 39 4.25 -0.22 -6.25
C TYR A 39 3.44 -1.24 -7.05
N LYS A 40 2.17 -0.95 -7.34
CA LYS A 40 1.29 -1.86 -8.11
C LYS A 40 1.80 -2.10 -9.54
N VAL A 41 2.27 -1.08 -10.22
CA VAL A 41 2.84 -1.23 -11.57
C VAL A 41 4.13 -2.04 -11.51
N ALA A 42 5.02 -1.72 -10.58
CA ALA A 42 6.31 -2.37 -10.46
C ALA A 42 6.20 -3.85 -10.01
N SER A 43 5.23 -4.18 -9.15
CA SER A 43 4.95 -5.57 -8.77
C SER A 43 4.39 -6.39 -9.94
N ALA A 44 3.52 -5.80 -10.77
CA ALA A 44 3.02 -6.45 -11.97
C ALA A 44 4.13 -6.72 -13.00
N LEU A 45 5.03 -5.76 -13.21
CA LEU A 45 6.19 -5.93 -14.08
C LEU A 45 7.14 -7.01 -13.56
N THR A 46 7.42 -7.02 -12.25
CA THR A 46 8.24 -8.06 -11.62
C THR A 46 7.64 -9.46 -11.83
N ALA A 47 6.32 -9.60 -11.69
CA ALA A 47 5.63 -10.86 -11.93
C ALA A 47 5.69 -11.30 -13.41
N GLU A 48 5.62 -10.35 -14.35
CA GLU A 48 5.77 -10.63 -15.79
C GLU A 48 7.19 -11.10 -16.11
N VAL A 49 8.22 -10.45 -15.58
CA VAL A 49 9.61 -10.88 -15.75
C VAL A 49 9.83 -12.28 -15.17
N GLY A 50 9.22 -12.58 -14.02
CA GLY A 50 9.22 -13.94 -13.46
C GLY A 50 8.62 -15.00 -14.42
N ARG A 51 7.59 -14.65 -15.19
CA ARG A 51 7.06 -15.53 -16.25
C ARG A 51 8.06 -15.70 -17.39
N VAL A 52 8.71 -14.63 -17.84
CA VAL A 52 9.75 -14.72 -18.88
C VAL A 52 10.88 -15.65 -18.44
N MET A 53 11.35 -15.49 -17.21
CA MET A 53 12.41 -16.32 -16.61
C MET A 53 12.06 -17.81 -16.55
N SER A 54 10.77 -18.17 -16.57
CA SER A 54 10.35 -19.58 -16.64
C SER A 54 10.55 -20.22 -18.02
N THR A 55 10.79 -19.41 -19.06
CA THR A 55 10.89 -19.84 -20.46
C THR A 55 12.28 -19.61 -21.07
N ARG A 56 13.02 -18.62 -20.59
CA ARG A 56 14.39 -18.29 -21.03
C ARG A 56 15.11 -17.43 -20.02
N ASP A 57 16.42 -17.30 -20.18
CA ASP A 57 17.22 -16.32 -19.45
C ASP A 57 16.91 -14.89 -19.89
N LEU A 58 17.10 -13.95 -18.96
CA LEU A 58 16.99 -12.52 -19.25
C LEU A 58 18.22 -12.04 -20.00
N THR A 59 18.01 -11.10 -20.92
CA THR A 59 19.10 -10.30 -21.48
C THR A 59 19.65 -9.34 -20.43
N ASP A 60 20.86 -8.82 -20.64
CA ASP A 60 21.47 -7.85 -19.72
C ASP A 60 20.60 -6.59 -19.53
N ILE A 61 19.90 -6.16 -20.59
CA ILE A 61 18.98 -5.02 -20.54
C ILE A 61 17.77 -5.35 -19.66
N GLU A 62 17.17 -6.52 -19.85
CA GLU A 62 16.01 -6.94 -19.04
C GLU A 62 16.37 -7.16 -17.58
N MET A 63 17.59 -7.63 -17.30
CA MET A 63 18.10 -7.72 -15.93
C MET A 63 18.25 -6.32 -15.31
N ALA A 64 18.82 -5.36 -16.04
CA ALA A 64 18.93 -3.99 -15.57
C ALA A 64 17.54 -3.35 -15.31
N ASP A 65 16.57 -3.60 -16.20
CA ASP A 65 15.19 -3.14 -16.04
C ASP A 65 14.52 -3.77 -14.83
N LEU A 66 14.72 -5.07 -14.59
CA LEU A 66 14.21 -5.76 -13.41
C LEU A 66 14.77 -5.15 -12.12
N LEU A 67 16.07 -4.88 -12.05
CA LEU A 67 16.70 -4.26 -10.89
C LEU A 67 16.13 -2.86 -10.64
N TYR A 68 15.96 -2.06 -11.68
CA TYR A 68 15.34 -0.73 -11.58
C TYR A 68 13.90 -0.82 -11.04
N VAL A 69 13.09 -1.76 -11.57
CA VAL A 69 11.71 -1.96 -11.12
C VAL A 69 11.65 -2.39 -9.64
N GLN A 70 12.58 -3.25 -9.20
CA GLN A 70 12.68 -3.66 -7.79
C GLN A 70 13.06 -2.50 -6.87
N ASP A 71 13.93 -1.60 -7.31
CA ASP A 71 14.27 -0.38 -6.57
C ASP A 71 13.05 0.55 -6.45
N VAL A 72 12.27 0.73 -7.52
CA VAL A 72 11.01 1.48 -7.49
C VAL A 72 10.00 0.86 -6.52
N MET A 73 9.89 -0.48 -6.47
CA MET A 73 9.05 -1.16 -5.47
C MET A 73 9.51 -0.85 -4.05
N ARG A 74 10.82 -0.93 -3.79
CA ARG A 74 11.40 -0.68 -2.47
C ARG A 74 11.18 0.77 -2.02
N GLU A 75 11.40 1.74 -2.90
CA GLU A 75 11.14 3.16 -2.61
C GLU A 75 9.66 3.43 -2.32
N ALA A 76 8.77 2.91 -3.16
CA ALA A 76 7.33 3.05 -2.95
C ALA A 76 6.87 2.41 -1.63
N GLN A 77 7.39 1.23 -1.31
CA GLN A 77 7.13 0.58 -0.03
C GLN A 77 7.67 1.41 1.15
N GLY A 78 8.83 2.05 1.01
CA GLY A 78 9.37 2.97 2.01
C GLY A 78 8.43 4.15 2.31
N VAL A 79 7.90 4.79 1.27
CA VAL A 79 6.91 5.88 1.41
C VAL A 79 5.64 5.39 2.10
N LEU A 80 5.11 4.24 1.68
CA LEU A 80 3.91 3.66 2.28
C LEU A 80 4.13 3.25 3.75
N SER A 81 5.29 2.67 4.06
CA SER A 81 5.66 2.30 5.42
C SER A 81 5.78 3.54 6.32
N ALA A 82 6.42 4.60 5.83
CA ALA A 82 6.55 5.85 6.58
C ALA A 82 5.19 6.52 6.83
N ALA A 83 4.24 6.36 5.90
CA ALA A 83 2.87 6.83 6.05
C ALA A 83 1.98 5.90 6.90
N GLY A 84 2.47 4.73 7.32
CA GLY A 84 1.65 3.71 8.00
C GLY A 84 0.56 3.11 7.10
N ARG A 85 0.76 3.14 5.77
CA ARG A 85 -0.22 2.76 4.75
C ARG A 85 0.16 1.52 3.93
N LEU A 86 0.81 0.54 4.56
CA LEU A 86 1.12 -0.74 3.91
C LEU A 86 -0.15 -1.57 3.59
N ASP A 87 -1.28 -1.23 4.21
CA ASP A 87 -2.62 -1.76 3.88
C ASP A 87 -2.94 -1.63 2.39
N LEU A 88 -2.47 -0.55 1.75
CA LEU A 88 -2.74 -0.26 0.35
C LEU A 88 -2.08 -1.21 -0.65
N ILE A 89 -1.07 -1.96 -0.21
CA ILE A 89 -0.34 -2.92 -1.05
C ILE A 89 -0.51 -4.37 -0.59
N GLY A 90 -1.46 -4.63 0.32
CA GLY A 90 -1.79 -5.98 0.79
C GLY A 90 -0.71 -6.64 1.64
N VAL A 91 0.27 -5.88 2.14
CA VAL A 91 1.24 -6.36 3.12
C VAL A 91 0.55 -6.27 4.49
N ALA A 92 0.03 -7.41 4.96
CA ALA A 92 -0.55 -7.50 6.30
C ALA A 92 0.53 -7.21 7.34
N SER A 93 0.22 -6.29 8.26
CA SER A 93 1.04 -5.85 9.39
C SER A 93 1.44 -6.98 10.34
#